data_AF-A0A7W1SGA8-F1
#
_entry.id   AF-A0A7W1SGA8-F1
#
_cell.length_a   1.000
_cell.length_b   1.000
_cell.length_c   1.000
_cell.angle_alpha   90.00
_cell.angle_beta   90.00
_cell.angle_gamma   90.00
#
_symmetry.space_group_name_H-M   'P 1'
#
loop_
_entity.id
_entity.type
_entity.pdbx_description
1 polymer ?
#
loop_
_entity_poly.entity_id
_entity_poly.type
_entity_poly.pdbx_seq_one_letter_code
_entity_poly.pdbx_strand_id
1 'polypeptide(L)' 'MTKVKAEVAVDAVFDAMRLSMQRGERIELRGFGVFQVKPRKRGIGRNPRTGKEVRIPPGRTIRFKPGKDLQNIGG' A
#
# COMPACT_ATOMS: atom_id res chain seq x y z
N MET A 1 -5.84 -28.59 3.41
CA MET A 1 -6.13 -27.38 4.22
C MET A 1 -7.63 -27.20 4.29
N THR A 2 -8.23 -27.02 5.47
CA THR A 2 -9.67 -26.73 5.56
C THR A 2 -9.94 -25.27 5.22
N LYS A 3 -11.17 -24.94 4.82
CA LYS A 3 -11.57 -23.54 4.53
C LYS A 3 -11.22 -22.61 5.69
N VAL A 4 -11.52 -23.02 6.92
CA VAL A 4 -11.21 -22.28 8.15
C VAL A 4 -9.70 -22.04 8.31
N LYS A 5 -8.86 -23.06 8.08
CA LYS A 5 -7.41 -22.90 8.18
C LYS A 5 -6.85 -21.97 7.11
N ALA A 6 -7.45 -21.94 5.92
CA ALA A 6 -7.05 -21.03 4.85
C ALA A 6 -7.40 -19.57 5.19
N GLU A 7 -8.59 -19.34 5.73
CA GLU A 7 -9.06 -18.02 6.16
C GLU A 7 -8.15 -17.41 7.22
N VAL A 8 -7.86 -18.18 8.29
CA VAL A 8 -6.95 -17.76 9.36
C VAL A 8 -5.55 -17.42 8.83
N ALA A 9 -5.05 -18.20 7.86
CA ALA A 9 -3.74 -17.93 7.28
C ALA A 9 -3.71 -16.62 6.47
N VAL A 10 -4.77 -16.34 5.72
CA VAL A 10 -4.89 -15.11 4.92
C VAL A 10 -5.00 -13.88 5.83
N ASP A 11 -5.81 -13.96 6.88
CA ASP A 11 -5.96 -12.86 7.85
C ASP A 11 -4.63 -12.54 8.53
N ALA A 12 -3.90 -13.57 8.97
CA ALA A 12 -2.58 -13.41 9.58
C ALA A 12 -1.58 -12.70 8.64
N VAL A 13 -1.64 -12.97 7.34
CA VAL A 13 -0.80 -12.26 6.35
C VAL A 13 -1.16 -10.78 6.29
N PHE A 14 -2.44 -10.43 6.22
CA PHE A 14 -2.87 -9.03 6.18
C PHE A 14 -2.52 -8.27 7.46
N ASP A 15 -2.64 -8.90 8.61
CA ASP A 15 -2.24 -8.32 9.90
C ASP A 15 -0.74 -8.07 9.97
N ALA A 16 0.08 -9.04 9.54
CA ALA A 16 1.53 -8.86 9.47
C ALA A 16 1.91 -7.69 8.55
N MET A 17 1.29 -7.61 7.36
CA MET A 17 1.49 -6.49 6.43
C MET A 17 1.10 -5.15 7.06
N ARG A 18 -0.05 -5.08 7.74
CA ARG A 18 -0.53 -3.87 8.42
C ARG A 18 0.48 -3.39 9.46
N LEU A 19 0.98 -4.29 10.31
CA LEU A 19 1.94 -3.96 11.35
C LEU A 19 3.28 -3.48 10.78
N SER A 20 3.80 -4.14 9.75
CA SER A 20 5.02 -3.70 9.06
C SER A 20 4.87 -2.30 8.44
N MET A 21 3.75 -2.02 7.78
CA MET A 21 3.50 -0.68 7.22
C MET A 21 3.32 0.40 8.29
N GLN A 22 2.73 0.07 9.45
CA GLN A 22 2.65 1.02 10.58
C GLN A 22 4.05 1.41 11.09
N ARG A 23 4.99 0.44 11.13
CA ARG A 23 6.39 0.67 11.49
C ARG A 23 7.21 1.37 10.39
N GLY A 24 6.66 1.53 9.20
CA GLY A 24 7.35 2.17 8.07
C GLY A 24 8.23 1.22 7.26
N GLU A 25 8.08 -0.09 7.46
CA GLU A 25 8.90 -1.11 6.81
C GLU A 25 8.52 -1.28 5.33
N ARG A 26 9.50 -1.71 4.54
CA ARG A 26 9.29 -2.17 3.16
C ARG A 26 8.88 -3.65 3.20
N ILE A 27 7.81 -3.99 2.49
CA ILE A 27 7.38 -5.38 2.30
C ILE A 27 7.65 -5.75 0.84
N GLU A 28 8.34 -6.86 0.63
CA GLU A 28 8.65 -7.38 -0.69
C GLU A 28 8.03 -8.77 -0.86
N LEU A 29 7.11 -8.89 -1.81
CA LEU A 29 6.47 -10.13 -2.20
C LEU A 29 7.04 -10.52 -3.56
N ARG A 30 8.02 -11.43 -3.57
CA ARG A 30 8.74 -11.85 -4.80
C ARG A 30 7.74 -12.30 -5.88
N GLY A 31 7.95 -11.86 -7.11
CA GLY A 31 7.05 -12.10 -8.25
C GLY A 31 5.81 -11.20 -8.27
N PHE A 32 5.29 -10.80 -7.11
CA PHE A 32 4.08 -9.98 -7.03
C PHE A 32 4.35 -8.47 -7.02
N GLY A 33 5.20 -7.99 -6.11
CA GLY A 33 5.50 -6.57 -6.00
C GLY A 33 5.99 -6.14 -4.62
N VAL A 34 6.07 -4.83 -4.45
CA VAL A 34 6.67 -4.19 -3.27
C VAL A 34 5.72 -3.15 -2.69
N PHE A 35 5.48 -3.20 -1.38
CA PHE A 35 4.85 -2.12 -0.62
C PHE A 35 5.94 -1.30 0.07
N GLN A 36 5.87 0.02 -0.11
CA GLN A 36 6.79 0.96 0.54
C GLN A 36 6.02 2.07 1.23
N VAL A 37 6.36 2.32 2.49
CA VAL A 37 5.89 3.49 3.21
C VAL A 37 6.79 4.66 2.85
N LYS A 38 6.20 5.76 2.40
CA LYS A 38 6.92 6.99 2.01
C LYS A 38 6.31 8.22 2.68
N PRO A 39 7.09 9.29 2.89
CA PRO A 39 6.52 10.58 3.22
C PRO A 39 5.46 10.98 2.20
N ARG A 40 4.32 11.47 2.69
CA ARG A 40 3.27 12.03 1.83
C ARG A 40 3.81 13.26 1.12
N LYS A 41 3.50 13.40 -0.18
CA LYS A 41 3.82 14.62 -0.93
C LYS A 41 3.21 15.82 -0.22
N ARG A 42 4.04 16.80 0.13
CA ARG A 42 3.62 18.07 0.74
C ARG A 42 3.31 19.07 -0.36
N GLY A 43 2.42 20.02 -0.08
CA GLY A 43 2.08 21.10 -1.01
C GLY A 43 0.66 21.61 -0.81
N ILE A 44 0.19 22.36 -1.81
CA ILE A 44 -1.19 22.84 -1.91
C ILE A 44 -1.89 21.99 -2.98
N GLY A 45 -2.93 21.26 -2.58
CA GLY A 45 -3.87 20.62 -3.50
C GLY A 45 -5.07 21.52 -3.77
N ARG A 46 -5.96 21.08 -4.65
CA ARG A 46 -7.27 21.72 -4.85
C ARG A 46 -8.37 20.72 -4.57
N ASN A 47 -9.44 21.19 -3.94
CA ASN A 47 -10.65 20.40 -3.80
C ASN A 47 -11.29 20.24 -5.21
N PRO A 48 -11.41 19.02 -5.76
CA PRO A 48 -11.93 18.82 -7.12
C PRO A 48 -13.36 19.33 -7.32
N ARG A 49 -14.15 19.47 -6.25
CA ARG A 49 -15.55 19.93 -6.30
C ARG A 49 -15.69 21.45 -6.26
N THR A 50 -14.76 22.18 -5.63
CA THR A 50 -14.91 23.63 -5.36
C THR A 50 -13.75 24.48 -5.88
N GLY A 51 -12.66 23.87 -6.31
CA GLY A 51 -11.45 24.56 -6.77
C GLY A 51 -10.62 25.20 -5.66
N LYS A 52 -11.13 25.27 -4.42
CA LYS A 52 -10.43 25.88 -3.28
C LYS A 52 -9.12 25.15 -2.98
N GLU A 53 -8.10 25.94 -2.67
CA GLU A 53 -6.79 25.45 -2.26
C GLU A 53 -6.85 24.82 -0.88
N VAL A 54 -6.22 23.64 -0.75
CA VAL A 54 -6.18 22.86 0.49
C VAL A 54 -4.74 22.47 0.75
N ARG A 55 -4.21 22.89 1.90
CA ARG A 55 -2.88 22.48 2.35
C ARG A 55 -2.88 20.97 2.64
N ILE A 56 -1.92 20.25 2.06
CA ILE A 56 -1.77 18.82 2.30
C ILE A 56 -0.97 18.63 3.60
N PRO A 57 -1.56 18.04 4.66
CA PRO A 57 -0.87 17.87 5.93
C PRO A 57 0.28 16.87 5.80
N PRO A 58 1.31 16.99 6.66
CA PRO A 58 2.38 16.00 6.74
C PRO A 58 1.80 14.62 7.11
N GLY A 59 2.44 13.57 6.63
CA GLY A 59 2.01 12.21 6.90
C GLY A 59 2.80 11.19 6.11
N ARG A 60 2.37 9.93 6.19
CA ARG A 60 2.92 8.82 5.41
C ARG A 60 1.90 8.32 4.40
N THR A 61 2.37 7.78 3.29
CA THR A 61 1.57 7.11 2.27
C THR A 61 2.17 5.75 1.96
N ILE A 62 1.33 4.77 1.66
CA ILE A 62 1.76 3.45 1.22
C ILE A 62 1.71 3.45 -0.30
N ARG A 63 2.82 3.06 -0.93
CA ARG A 63 2.92 2.88 -2.38
C ARG A 63 3.15 1.42 -2.70
N PHE A 64 2.29 0.85 -3.53
CA PHE A 64 2.55 -0.43 -4.18
C PHE A 64 3.32 -0.21 -5.49
N LYS A 65 4.32 -1.06 -5.73
CA LYS A 65 5.02 -1.18 -7.01
C LYS A 65 4.82 -2.61 -7.51
N PRO A 66 4.06 -2.81 -8.61
CA PRO A 66 3.91 -4.13 -9.22
C PRO A 66 5.26 -4.73 -9.60
N GLY A 67 5.45 -6.02 -9.35
CA GLY A 67 6.60 -6.80 -9.82
C GLY A 67 6.51 -7.10 -11.32
N LYS A 68 7.59 -7.63 -11.90
CA LYS A 68 7.67 -7.94 -13.34
C LYS A 68 6.54 -8.88 -13.77
N ASP A 69 6.30 -9.95 -13.01
CA ASP A 69 5.30 -10.95 -13.36
C ASP A 69 3.89 -10.34 -13.37
N LEU A 70 3.58 -9.48 -12.40
CA LEU A 70 2.29 -8.77 -12.33
C LEU A 70 2.12 -7.71 -13.42
N GLN A 71 3.19 -7.01 -13.82
CA GLN A 71 3.15 -6.03 -14.91
C GLN A 71 2.86 -6.69 -16.27
N ASN A 72 3.37 -7.90 -16.47
CA ASN A 72 3.27 -8.63 -17.73
C ASN A 72 1.92 -9.34 -17.92
N ILE A 73 0.99 -9.29 -16.95
CA ILE A 73 -0.34 -9.92 -17.08
C ILE A 73 -1.22 -9.18 -18.11
N GLY A 74 -1.00 -7.89 -18.31
CA GLY A 74 -1.79 -7.04 -19.21
C GLY A 74 -1.10 -6.69 -20.53
N GLY A 75 0.01 -7.36 -20.86
CA GLY A 75 0.81 -7.13 -22.08
C GLY A 75 0.85 -8.35 -22.98
#